data_AF-A0A644XL64-F1
#
_entry.id   AF-A0A644XL64-F1
#
_cell.length_a   1.000
_cell.length_b   1.000
_cell.length_c   1.000
_cell.angle_alpha   90.00
_cell.angle_beta   90.00
_cell.angle_gamma   90.00
#
_symmetry.space_group_name_H-M   'P 1'
#
loop_
_entity.id
_entity.type
_entity.pdbx_description
1 polymer ?
#
loop_
_entity_poly.entity_id
_entity_poly.type
_entity_poly.pdbx_seq_one_letter_code
_entity_poly.pdbx_strand_id
1 'polypeptide(L)' 'MHGHLLGAAGAIEALSVIFALNNGVIPPTINHFTDDPDIDPKLDFTFNKAKERNITYALSNTFGFGGHNVCLAFKKAE' A
#
# COMPACT_ATOMS: atom_id res chain seq x y z
N MET A 1 5.15 -8.08 -1.22
CA MET A 1 4.24 -8.32 -2.36
C MET A 1 3.74 -9.75 -2.32
N HIS A 2 2.42 -9.95 -2.28
CA HIS A 2 1.78 -11.28 -2.16
C HIS A 2 1.07 -11.73 -3.46
N GLY A 3 1.19 -10.98 -4.56
CA GLY A 3 0.34 -11.16 -5.75
C GLY A 3 -1.09 -10.69 -5.49
N HIS A 4 -2.04 -11.09 -6.34
CA HIS A 4 -3.45 -10.71 -6.16
C HIS A 4 -4.24 -11.83 -5.48
N LEU A 5 -4.70 -11.58 -4.24
CA LEU A 5 -5.42 -12.55 -3.42
C LEU A 5 -6.95 -12.50 -3.58
N LEU A 6 -7.44 -11.84 -4.64
CA LEU A 6 -8.88 -11.64 -4.89
C LEU A 6 -9.57 -11.06 -3.64
N GLY A 7 -10.62 -11.71 -3.14
CA GLY A 7 -11.37 -11.25 -1.97
C GLY A 7 -10.56 -11.14 -0.68
N ALA A 8 -9.43 -11.86 -0.56
CA ALA A 8 -8.57 -11.76 0.62
C ALA A 8 -7.55 -10.60 0.58
N ALA A 9 -7.41 -9.93 -0.57
CA ALA A 9 -6.43 -8.85 -0.75
C ALA A 9 -6.64 -7.71 0.26
N GLY A 10 -7.88 -7.21 0.38
CA GLY A 10 -8.19 -6.11 1.29
C GLY A 10 -7.86 -6.40 2.76
N ALA A 11 -8.00 -7.65 3.21
CA ALA A 11 -7.66 -8.04 4.59
C ALA A 11 -6.14 -8.05 4.84
N ILE A 12 -5.37 -8.65 3.93
CA ILE A 12 -3.91 -8.71 4.04
C ILE A 12 -3.27 -7.33 3.86
N GLU A 13 -3.81 -6.51 2.97
CA GLU A 13 -3.36 -5.14 2.75
C GLU A 13 -3.68 -4.23 3.94
N ALA A 14 -4.87 -4.38 4.56
CA ALA A 14 -5.21 -3.70 5.80
C ALA A 14 -4.26 -4.05 6.95
N LEU A 15 -3.92 -5.34 7.14
CA LEU A 15 -2.93 -5.76 8.13
C LEU A 15 -1.56 -5.14 7.84
N SER A 16 -1.15 -5.12 6.57
CA SER A 16 0.12 -4.50 6.16
C SER A 16 0.16 -3.00 6.48
N VAL A 17 -0.96 -2.29 6.30
CA VAL A 17 -1.10 -0.88 6.69
C VAL A 17 -1.01 -0.69 8.21
N ILE A 18 -1.67 -1.55 8.99
CA ILE A 18 -1.60 -1.50 10.46
C ILE A 18 -0.17 -1.70 10.94
N PHE A 19 0.56 -2.69 10.40
CA PHE A 19 1.96 -2.90 10.75
C PHE A 19 2.86 -1.75 10.30
N ALA A 20 2.60 -1.15 9.14
CA ALA A 20 3.32 0.04 8.70
C ALA A 20 3.12 1.21 9.67
N LEU A 21 1.87 1.47 10.11
CA LEU A 21 1.55 2.51 11.11
C LEU A 21 2.26 2.26 12.45
N ASN A 22 2.26 1.01 12.90
CA ASN A 22 2.88 0.65 14.17
C ASN A 22 4.40 0.78 14.13
N ASN A 23 5.02 0.23 13.09
CA ASN A 23 6.48 0.06 13.01
C ASN A 23 7.19 1.22 12.30
N GLY A 24 6.45 2.10 11.62
CA GLY A 24 7.03 3.21 10.86
C GLY A 24 7.78 2.77 9.60
N VAL A 25 7.49 1.58 9.06
CA VAL A 25 8.17 1.04 7.87
C VAL A 25 7.16 0.80 6.76
N ILE A 26 7.36 1.46 5.61
CA ILE A 26 6.55 1.29 4.41
C ILE A 26 7.12 0.13 3.59
N PRO A 27 6.32 -0.91 3.28
CA PRO A 27 6.80 -2.04 2.50
C PRO A 27 7.10 -1.64 1.05
N PRO A 28 8.06 -2.31 0.39
CA PRO A 28 8.40 -2.00 -0.98
C PRO A 28 7.43 -2.59 -2.00
N THR A 29 7.29 -1.89 -3.11
CA THR A 29 6.84 -2.44 -4.39
C THR A 29 8.07 -3.03 -5.09
N ILE A 30 8.22 -4.35 -5.01
CA ILE A 30 9.38 -5.07 -5.57
C ILE A 30 9.24 -5.28 -7.08
N ASN A 31 10.35 -5.68 -7.73
CA ASN A 31 10.42 -6.04 -9.15
C ASN A 31 10.12 -4.88 -10.12
N HIS A 32 10.37 -3.64 -9.69
CA HIS A 32 10.29 -2.46 -10.55
C HIS A 32 11.68 -2.15 -11.13
N PHE A 33 11.87 -2.29 -12.44
CA PHE A 33 13.19 -2.10 -13.10
C PHE A 33 13.17 -1.08 -14.24
N THR A 34 11.98 -0.75 -14.75
CA THR A 34 11.80 0.14 -15.90
C THR A 34 10.62 1.03 -15.58
N ASP A 35 10.83 2.34 -15.62
CA ASP A 35 9.78 3.31 -15.37
C ASP A 35 8.78 3.32 -16.52
N ASP A 36 7.49 3.30 -16.17
CA ASP A 36 6.41 3.51 -17.11
C ASP A 36 6.30 5.03 -17.40
N PRO A 37 6.31 5.46 -18.68
CA PRO A 37 6.23 6.88 -19.03
C PRO A 37 4.93 7.56 -18.58
N ASP A 38 3.86 6.80 -18.30
CA ASP A 38 2.56 7.34 -17.87
C ASP A 38 2.46 7.50 -16.34
N ILE A 39 3.43 7.01 -15.58
CA ILE A 39 3.47 7.21 -14.12
C ILE A 39 3.89 8.64 -13.80
N ASP A 40 3.12 9.33 -12.94
CA ASP A 40 3.49 10.67 -12.45
C ASP A 40 4.76 10.60 -11.57
N PRO A 41 5.89 11.17 -12.00
CA PRO A 41 7.15 11.13 -11.26
C PRO A 41 7.12 11.93 -9.95
N LYS A 42 6.07 12.72 -9.68
CA LYS A 42 5.88 13.43 -8.42
C LYS A 42 5.41 12.52 -7.29
N LEU A 43 4.87 11.34 -7.60
CA LEU A 43 4.43 10.38 -6.60
C LEU A 43 5.62 9.61 -6.02
N ASP A 44 5.66 9.48 -4.69
CA ASP A 44 6.72 8.73 -4.01
C ASP A 44 6.37 7.25 -3.91
N PHE A 45 6.70 6.51 -4.98
CA PHE A 45 6.65 5.06 -4.99
C PHE A 45 7.82 4.45 -4.19
N THR A 46 7.49 3.53 -3.28
CA THR A 46 8.49 2.80 -2.47
C THR A 46 9.05 1.62 -3.27
N PHE A 47 9.78 1.86 -4.37
CA PHE A 47 10.30 0.79 -5.23
C PHE A 47 11.48 0.03 -4.60
N ASN A 48 11.41 -1.31 -4.64
CA ASN A 48 12.44 -2.31 -4.31
C ASN A 48 13.04 -2.29 -2.90
N LYS A 49 13.02 -1.16 -2.19
CA LYS A 49 13.56 -0.97 -0.85
C LYS A 49 12.51 -0.35 0.05
N ALA A 50 12.32 -0.93 1.23
CA ALA A 50 11.44 -0.37 2.25
C ALA A 50 11.92 1.04 2.64
N LYS A 51 10.99 1.88 3.08
CA LYS A 51 11.28 3.25 3.55
C LYS A 51 10.74 3.44 4.96
N GLU A 52 11.54 4.00 5.84
CA GLU A 52 11.07 4.46 7.14
C GLU A 52 10.30 5.77 6.99
N ARG A 53 9.12 5.85 7.60
CA ARG A 53 8.28 7.06 7.64
C ARG A 53 7.53 7.12 8.96
N ASN A 54 7.51 8.30 9.57
CA ASN A 54 6.60 8.57 10.68
C ASN A 54 5.20 8.82 10.14
N ILE A 55 4.33 7.81 10.23
CA ILE A 55 2.96 7.85 9.69
C ILE A 55 1.92 7.79 10.82
N THR A 56 0.96 8.72 10.76
CA THR A 56 -0.17 8.78 11.71
C THR A 56 -1.46 8.29 11.08
N TYR A 57 -1.61 8.49 9.76
CA TYR A 57 -2.78 8.10 8.99
C TYR A 57 -2.34 7.36 7.73
N ALA A 58 -3.13 6.39 7.30
CA ALA A 58 -2.89 5.65 6.07
C ALA A 58 -4.21 5.18 5.45
N LEU A 59 -4.22 5.04 4.12
CA LEU A 59 -5.35 4.52 3.36
C LEU A 59 -5.00 3.17 2.75
N SER A 60 -5.97 2.26 2.72
CA SER A 60 -5.92 1.02 1.92
C SER A 60 -7.08 1.05 0.93
N ASN A 61 -6.76 1.02 -0.36
CA ASN A 61 -7.73 1.09 -1.45
C ASN A 61 -7.85 -0.28 -2.12
N THR A 62 -9.08 -0.72 -2.39
CA THR A 62 -9.36 -1.93 -3.13
C THR A 62 -10.39 -1.64 -4.22
N PHE A 63 -10.03 -1.95 -5.47
CA PHE A 63 -10.89 -1.79 -6.64
C PHE A 63 -11.12 -3.15 -7.28
N GLY A 64 -12.30 -3.72 -7.03
CA GLY A 64 -12.67 -5.07 -7.45
C GLY A 64 -13.47 -5.11 -8.75
N PHE A 65 -13.53 -6.29 -9.36
CA PHE A 65 -14.40 -6.57 -10.50
C PHE A 65 -15.86 -6.22 -10.19
N GLY A 66 -16.63 -5.83 -11.21
CA GLY A 66 -18.01 -5.36 -11.03
C GLY A 66 -18.13 -3.91 -10.53
N GLY A 67 -17.01 -3.18 -10.43
CA GLY A 67 -16.99 -1.78 -10.00
C GLY A 67 -17.08 -1.60 -8.49
N HIS A 68 -16.69 -2.62 -7.71
CA HIS A 68 -16.67 -2.54 -6.25
C HIS A 68 -15.44 -1.77 -5.76
N ASN A 69 -15.65 -0.52 -5.33
CA ASN A 69 -14.58 0.36 -4.88
C ASN A 69 -14.71 0.59 -3.37
N VAL A 70 -13.64 0.29 -2.62
CA VAL A 70 -13.58 0.45 -1.16
C VAL A 70 -12.29 1.17 -0.77
N CYS A 71 -12.40 2.11 0.16
CA CYS A 71 -11.26 2.75 0.80
C CYS A 71 -11.41 2.62 2.32
N LEU A 72 -10.39 2.08 2.98
CA LEU A 72 -10.29 2.03 4.43
C LEU A 72 -9.27 3.07 4.90
N ALA A 73 -9.66 3.90 5.86
CA ALA A 73 -8.80 4.88 6.49
C ALA A 73 -8.42 4.42 7.91
N PHE A 74 -7.13 4.39 8.19
CA PHE A 74 -6.56 3.97 9.47
C PHE A 74 -5.85 5.15 10.14
N LYS A 75 -5.98 5.24 11.46
CA LYS A 75 -5.17 6.09 12.32
C LYS A 75 -4.32 5.18 13.22
N LYS A 76 -3.06 5.54 13.45
CA LYS A 76 -2.22 4.89 14.47
C LYS A 76 -2.91 4.96 15.83
N ALA A 77 -3.04 3.82 16.51
CA ALA A 77 -3.60 3.76 17.86
C ALA A 77 -2.73 4.56 18.84
N GLU A 78 -3.38 5.15 19.84
CA GLU A 78 -2.75 5.92 20.93
C GLU A 78 -2.24 5.01 22.04
#